data_AF-A0AAV9M6W6-F1
#
_entry.id   AF-A0AAV9M6W6-F1
#
_cell.length_a   1.000
_cell.length_b   1.000
_cell.length_c   1.000
_cell.angle_alpha   90.00
_cell.angle_beta   90.00
_cell.angle_gamma   90.00
#
_symmetry.space_group_name_H-M   'P 1'
#
loop_
_entity.id
_entity.type
_entity.pdbx_description
1 polymer ?
#
loop_
_entity_poly.entity_id
_entity_poly.type
_entity_poly.pdbx_seq_one_letter_code
_entity_poly.pdbx_strand_id
1 'polypeptide(L)'
;MTKKALIAWDKLCQPVSTGGLNFINIELWNQAAICKLLWSVCQRKEKMWIIWVHTYYIKGKSVWETSPKNASWMIQKLFKAREYFEVAGYNMTDVQQMDNFHIKGLYQRHQGQFSKVEWRKLIINNQGAPK
;
A
#
# COMPACT_ATOMS: atom_id res chain seq x y z
N MET A 1 -7.75 27.34 -17.84
CA MET A 1 -7.71 26.06 -17.10
C MET A 1 -6.30 25.87 -16.54
N THR A 2 -6.13 25.96 -15.22
CA THR A 2 -4.86 25.70 -14.53
C THR A 2 -4.57 24.20 -14.61
N LYS A 3 -3.52 23.80 -15.33
CA LYS A 3 -3.01 22.42 -15.29
C LYS A 3 -2.52 22.17 -13.87
N LYS A 4 -3.31 21.47 -13.05
CA LYS A 4 -2.88 20.99 -11.74
C LYS A 4 -1.62 20.16 -11.96
N ALA A 5 -0.56 20.44 -11.20
CA ALA A 5 0.74 19.79 -11.33
C ALA A 5 0.69 18.35 -10.79
N LEU A 6 -0.05 17.46 -11.46
CA LEU A 6 -0.12 16.03 -11.11
C LEU A 6 1.28 15.40 -11.15
N ILE A 7 2.12 15.82 -12.09
CA ILE A 7 3.51 15.37 -12.24
C ILE A 7 4.39 15.76 -11.04
N ALA A 8 4.06 16.86 -10.34
CA ALA A 8 4.83 17.27 -9.18
C ALA A 8 4.62 16.29 -8.02
N TRP A 9 3.41 15.80 -7.77
CA TRP A 9 3.16 14.98 -6.58
C TRP A 9 3.91 13.65 -6.62
N ASP A 10 3.92 12.97 -7.78
CA ASP A 10 4.69 11.74 -7.95
C ASP A 10 6.19 11.97 -7.70
N LYS A 11 6.73 13.10 -8.19
CA LYS A 11 8.13 13.47 -7.97
C LYS A 11 8.41 13.90 -6.51
N LEU A 12 7.50 14.63 -5.88
CA LEU A 12 7.64 15.10 -4.49
C LEU A 12 7.55 13.93 -3.49
N CYS A 13 6.75 12.90 -3.80
CA CYS A 13 6.63 11.71 -2.99
C CYS A 13 7.80 10.72 -3.13
N GLN A 14 8.70 10.95 -4.08
CA GLN A 14 9.92 10.16 -4.20
C GLN A 14 10.88 10.44 -3.03
N PRO A 15 11.74 9.47 -2.66
CA PRO A 15 12.78 9.70 -1.67
C PRO A 15 13.68 10.89 -2.04
N VAL A 16 14.22 11.57 -1.02
CA VAL A 16 15.19 12.67 -1.24
C VAL A 16 16.40 12.18 -2.04
N SER A 17 16.80 10.92 -1.85
CA SER A 17 17.90 10.31 -2.58
C SER A 17 17.70 10.22 -4.10
N THR A 18 16.49 10.45 -4.60
CA THR A 18 16.15 10.36 -6.02
C THR A 18 15.60 11.70 -6.55
N GLY A 19 15.73 12.78 -5.76
CA GLY A 19 15.34 14.13 -6.14
C GLY A 19 13.91 14.53 -5.77
N GLY A 20 13.24 13.77 -4.90
CA GLY A 20 11.95 14.13 -4.31
C GLY A 20 12.06 14.78 -2.92
N LEU A 21 10.92 14.99 -2.26
CA LEU A 21 10.83 15.54 -0.88
C LEU A 21 10.45 14.47 0.16
N ASN A 22 10.36 13.20 -0.25
CA ASN A 22 9.98 12.08 0.60
C ASN A 22 8.61 12.25 1.28
N PHE A 23 7.69 12.95 0.60
CA PHE A 23 6.30 13.03 1.03
C PHE A 23 5.58 11.68 0.87
N ILE A 24 4.62 11.42 1.74
CA ILE A 24 3.84 10.18 1.66
C ILE A 24 2.85 10.31 0.50
N ASN A 25 2.95 9.40 -0.47
CA ASN A 25 1.89 9.22 -1.46
C ASN A 25 0.70 8.55 -0.75
N ILE A 26 -0.29 9.37 -0.39
CA ILE A 26 -1.46 8.95 0.38
C ILE A 26 -2.26 7.86 -0.35
N GLU A 27 -2.30 7.89 -1.67
CA GLU A 27 -3.00 6.86 -2.46
C GLU A 27 -2.36 5.49 -2.26
N LEU A 28 -1.04 5.38 -2.47
CA LEU A 28 -0.29 4.15 -2.26
C LEU A 28 -0.33 3.70 -0.79
N TRP A 29 -0.29 4.66 0.14
CA TRP A 29 -0.40 4.35 1.57
C TRP A 29 -1.79 3.78 1.93
N ASN A 30 -2.85 4.35 1.36
CA ASN A 30 -4.22 3.86 1.55
C ASN A 30 -4.40 2.48 0.94
N GLN A 31 -3.86 2.22 -0.25
CA GLN A 31 -3.85 0.87 -0.84
C GLN A 31 -3.19 -0.13 0.10
N ALA A 32 -2.01 0.22 0.64
CA ALA A 32 -1.31 -0.63 1.60
C ALA A 32 -2.08 -0.82 2.94
N ALA A 33 -2.79 0.20 3.40
CA ALA A 33 -3.62 0.12 4.59
C ALA A 33 -4.83 -0.81 4.39
N ILE A 34 -5.50 -0.77 3.23
CA ILE A 34 -6.59 -1.70 2.90
C ILE A 34 -6.05 -3.13 2.78
N CYS A 35 -4.86 -3.31 2.19
CA CYS A 35 -4.19 -4.61 2.15
C CYS A 35 -3.93 -5.19 3.54
N LYS A 36 -3.58 -4.36 4.54
CA LYS A 36 -3.45 -4.79 5.94
C LYS A 36 -4.76 -5.34 6.50
N LEU A 37 -5.88 -4.69 6.16
CA LEU A 37 -7.20 -5.16 6.59
C LEU A 37 -7.52 -6.50 5.93
N LEU A 38 -7.26 -6.65 4.63
CA LEU A 38 -7.47 -7.91 3.92
C LEU A 38 -6.58 -9.03 4.49
N TRP A 39 -5.30 -8.77 4.75
CA TRP A 39 -4.41 -9.71 5.42
C TRP A 39 -4.94 -10.12 6.80
N SER A 40 -5.51 -9.18 7.57
CA SER A 40 -6.12 -9.51 8.87
C SER A 40 -7.32 -10.47 8.73
N VAL A 41 -8.11 -10.31 7.67
CA VAL A 41 -9.20 -11.25 7.33
C VAL A 41 -8.65 -12.63 6.97
N CYS A 42 -7.55 -12.69 6.21
CA CYS A 42 -6.90 -13.94 5.82
C CYS A 42 -6.33 -14.70 7.02
N GLN A 43 -5.67 -13.98 7.94
CA GLN A 43 -5.10 -14.53 9.17
C GLN A 43 -6.14 -14.86 10.25
N ARG A 44 -7.44 -14.69 9.96
CA ARG A 44 -8.55 -14.92 10.90
C ARG A 44 -8.30 -14.35 12.29
N LYS A 45 -7.74 -13.13 12.36
CA LYS A 45 -7.54 -12.47 13.66
C LYS A 45 -8.89 -12.37 14.36
N GLU A 46 -8.95 -12.74 15.63
CA GLU A 46 -10.17 -12.80 16.44
C GLU A 46 -10.72 -11.40 16.76
N LYS A 47 -11.21 -10.70 15.72
CA LYS A 47 -11.91 -9.43 15.83
C LYS A 47 -13.32 -9.60 15.30
N MET A 48 -14.29 -9.00 15.97
CA MET A 48 -15.72 -9.13 15.63
C MET A 48 -16.03 -8.81 14.17
N TRP A 49 -15.45 -7.73 13.62
CA TRP A 49 -15.69 -7.38 12.21
C TRP A 49 -15.10 -8.42 11.23
N ILE A 50 -14.03 -9.13 11.60
CA ILE A 50 -13.44 -10.20 10.78
C ILE A 50 -14.35 -11.42 10.79
N ILE A 51 -14.83 -11.82 11.98
CA ILE A 51 -15.81 -12.89 12.13
C ILE A 51 -17.06 -12.58 11.31
N TRP A 52 -17.57 -11.35 11.39
CA TRP A 52 -18.72 -10.91 10.61
C TRP A 52 -18.46 -10.99 9.09
N VAL A 53 -17.30 -10.56 8.61
CA VAL A 53 -16.93 -10.69 7.19
C VAL A 53 -16.89 -12.16 6.75
N HIS A 54 -16.32 -13.04 7.57
CA HIS A 54 -16.27 -14.48 7.28
C HIS A 54 -17.67 -15.10 7.20
N THR A 55 -18.53 -14.80 8.17
CA THR A 55 -19.89 -15.34 8.26
C THR A 55 -20.80 -14.86 7.14
N TYR A 56 -20.78 -13.55 6.82
CA TYR A 56 -21.73 -12.96 5.88
C TYR A 56 -21.27 -12.98 4.42
N TYR A 57 -19.97 -12.82 4.15
CA TYR A 57 -19.47 -12.66 2.78
C TYR A 57 -18.68 -13.87 2.28
N ILE A 58 -17.77 -14.42 3.10
CA ILE A 58 -16.87 -15.50 2.68
C ILE A 58 -17.60 -16.85 2.69
N LYS A 59 -18.40 -17.13 3.73
CA LYS A 59 -19.24 -18.33 3.85
C LYS A 59 -18.46 -19.64 3.60
N GLY A 60 -17.25 -19.74 4.16
CA GLY A 60 -16.39 -20.92 4.04
C GLY A 60 -15.58 -21.03 2.73
N LYS A 61 -15.72 -20.07 1.80
CA LYS A 61 -14.91 -20.02 0.56
C LYS A 61 -13.52 -19.42 0.80
N SER A 62 -12.66 -19.46 -0.22
CA SER A 62 -11.41 -18.70 -0.21
C SER A 62 -11.68 -17.18 -0.28
N VAL A 63 -10.88 -16.39 0.43
CA VAL A 63 -10.88 -14.93 0.34
C VAL A 63 -10.60 -14.48 -1.09
N TRP A 64 -9.70 -15.17 -1.81
CA TRP A 64 -9.31 -14.84 -3.17
C TRP A 64 -10.37 -15.16 -4.22
N GLU A 65 -11.33 -16.03 -3.92
CA GLU A 65 -12.41 -16.39 -4.85
C GLU A 65 -13.70 -15.60 -4.58
N THR A 66 -13.77 -14.95 -3.41
CA THR A 66 -14.96 -14.23 -2.95
C THR A 66 -14.98 -12.80 -3.50
N SER A 67 -16.05 -12.45 -4.21
CA SER A 67 -16.31 -11.06 -4.64
C SER A 67 -17.77 -10.70 -4.35
N PRO A 68 -18.05 -10.04 -3.21
CA PRO A 68 -19.41 -9.81 -2.78
C PRO A 68 -20.02 -8.59 -3.51
N LYS A 69 -20.83 -8.84 -4.53
CA LYS A 69 -21.47 -7.79 -5.36
C LYS A 69 -22.51 -6.94 -4.61
N ASN A 70 -23.18 -7.54 -3.61
CA ASN A 70 -24.23 -6.88 -2.82
C ASN A 70 -23.71 -6.34 -1.46
N ALA A 71 -22.40 -6.20 -1.30
CA ALA A 71 -21.81 -5.63 -0.09
C ALA A 71 -21.67 -4.11 -0.17
N SER A 72 -21.40 -3.47 0.97
CA SER A 72 -21.04 -2.04 0.99
C SER A 72 -19.79 -1.78 0.15
N TRP A 73 -19.68 -0.57 -0.39
CA TRP A 73 -18.53 -0.16 -1.22
C TRP A 73 -17.18 -0.43 -0.52
N MET A 74 -17.12 -0.22 0.80
CA MET A 74 -15.92 -0.48 1.59
C MET A 74 -15.54 -1.96 1.60
N ILE A 75 -16.49 -2.88 1.80
CA ILE A 75 -16.25 -4.32 1.75
C ILE A 75 -15.83 -4.74 0.34
N GLN A 76 -16.47 -4.19 -0.70
CA GLN A 76 -16.05 -4.46 -2.08
C GLN A 76 -14.60 -4.02 -2.33
N LYS A 77 -14.21 -2.83 -1.84
CA LYS A 77 -12.83 -2.33 -1.91
C LYS A 77 -11.85 -3.19 -1.12
N LEU A 78 -12.27 -3.73 0.04
CA LEU A 78 -11.48 -4.65 0.84
C LEU A 78 -11.13 -5.92 0.05
N PHE A 79 -12.11 -6.58 -0.58
CA PHE A 79 -11.85 -7.79 -1.39
C PHE A 79 -11.07 -7.50 -2.67
N LYS A 80 -11.27 -6.31 -3.28
CA LYS A 80 -10.45 -5.86 -4.43
C LYS A 80 -8.99 -5.60 -4.07
N ALA A 81 -8.64 -5.44 -2.79
CA ALA A 81 -7.26 -5.18 -2.40
C ALA A 81 -6.29 -6.32 -2.71
N ARG A 82 -6.78 -7.52 -3.05
CA ARG A 82 -5.96 -8.62 -3.61
C ARG A 82 -5.20 -8.19 -4.86
N GLU A 83 -5.77 -7.31 -5.68
CA GLU A 83 -5.13 -6.79 -6.90
C GLU A 83 -3.86 -5.99 -6.56
N TYR A 84 -3.85 -5.27 -5.44
CA TYR A 84 -2.66 -4.56 -4.98
C TYR A 84 -1.57 -5.51 -4.48
N PHE A 85 -1.94 -6.64 -3.86
CA PHE A 85 -0.97 -7.68 -3.52
C PHE A 85 -0.33 -8.28 -4.77
N GLU A 86 -1.11 -8.55 -5.81
CA GLU A 86 -0.63 -9.07 -7.09
C GLU A 86 0.34 -8.08 -7.76
N VAL A 87 0.01 -6.78 -7.77
CA VAL A 87 0.90 -5.72 -8.27
C VAL A 87 2.22 -5.64 -7.47
N ALA A 88 2.17 -5.91 -6.17
CA ALA A 88 3.36 -6.01 -5.33
C ALA A 88 4.11 -7.35 -5.49
N GLY A 89 3.62 -8.27 -6.31
CA GLY A 89 4.23 -9.58 -6.57
C GLY A 89 3.98 -10.62 -5.48
N TYR A 90 2.89 -10.50 -4.73
CA TYR A 90 2.46 -11.51 -3.76
C TYR A 90 1.32 -12.36 -4.33
N ASN A 91 1.38 -13.67 -4.10
CA ASN A 91 0.30 -14.60 -4.36
C ASN A 91 -0.52 -14.90 -3.08
N MET A 92 -1.60 -15.68 -3.20
CA MET A 92 -2.43 -16.06 -2.05
C MET A 92 -1.64 -16.76 -0.94
N THR A 93 -0.76 -17.70 -1.31
CA THR A 93 0.03 -18.48 -0.35
C THR A 93 1.02 -17.61 0.42
N ASP A 94 1.66 -16.64 -0.24
CA ASP A 94 2.58 -15.71 0.40
C ASP A 94 1.86 -14.91 1.50
N VAL A 95 0.66 -14.39 1.18
CA VAL A 95 -0.11 -13.57 2.12
C VAL A 95 -0.66 -14.41 3.30
N GLN A 96 -0.95 -15.69 3.07
CA GLN A 96 -1.35 -16.63 4.13
C GLN A 96 -0.19 -17.03 5.03
N GLN A 97 1.02 -17.17 4.48
CA GLN A 97 2.24 -17.51 5.22
C GLN A 97 2.89 -16.30 5.90
N MET A 98 2.45 -15.08 5.60
CA MET A 98 2.97 -13.88 6.26
C MET A 98 2.64 -13.85 7.76
N ASP A 99 3.68 -13.96 8.59
CA ASP A 99 3.59 -13.80 10.05
C ASP A 99 3.16 -12.38 10.46
N ASN A 100 3.66 -11.36 9.75
CA ASN A 100 3.44 -9.96 10.08
C ASN A 100 3.27 -9.08 8.84
N PHE A 101 2.37 -8.10 8.94
CA PHE A 101 2.11 -7.14 7.88
C PHE A 101 2.50 -5.71 8.26
N HIS A 102 3.41 -5.12 7.48
CA HIS A 102 3.88 -3.75 7.63
C HIS A 102 3.38 -2.87 6.48
N ILE A 103 2.53 -1.88 6.78
CA ILE A 103 2.00 -0.92 5.78
C ILE A 103 3.16 -0.24 5.04
N LYS A 104 4.16 0.23 5.79
CA LYS A 104 5.35 0.87 5.23
C LYS A 104 6.12 -0.06 4.27
N GLY A 105 6.18 -1.36 4.57
CA GLY A 105 6.86 -2.33 3.71
C GLY A 105 6.16 -2.51 2.36
N LEU A 106 4.83 -2.68 2.38
CA LEU A 106 4.06 -2.78 1.14
C LEU A 106 4.06 -1.45 0.35
N TYR A 107 3.96 -0.31 1.05
CA TYR A 107 4.06 1.02 0.45
C TYR A 107 5.39 1.21 -0.29
N GLN A 108 6.52 0.90 0.35
CA GLN A 108 7.84 0.98 -0.28
C GLN A 108 7.96 0.06 -1.49
N ARG A 109 7.30 -1.10 -1.46
CA ARG A 109 7.27 -2.04 -2.58
C ARG A 109 6.47 -1.48 -3.77
N HIS A 110 5.35 -0.82 -3.51
CA HIS A 110 4.58 -0.11 -4.54
C HIS A 110 5.31 1.11 -5.11
N GLN A 111 6.13 1.79 -4.31
CA GLN A 111 6.96 2.90 -4.79
C GLN A 111 8.01 2.45 -5.83
N GLY A 112 8.38 1.17 -5.86
CA GLY A 112 9.36 0.64 -6.80
C GLY A 112 10.80 1.00 -6.44
N GLN A 113 11.73 0.66 -7.35
CA GLN A 113 13.13 1.06 -7.23
C GLN A 113 13.39 2.34 -8.01
N PHE A 114 14.04 3.30 -7.36
CA PHE A 114 14.44 4.55 -7.99
C PHE A 114 15.98 4.64 -8.06
N SER A 115 16.49 5.09 -9.20
CA SER A 115 17.90 5.42 -9.37
C SER A 115 18.28 6.62 -8.51
N LYS A 116 19.32 6.47 -7.68
CA LYS A 116 19.79 7.55 -6.81
C LYS A 116 20.39 8.67 -7.66
N VAL A 117 20.11 9.93 -7.33
CA VAL A 117 20.67 11.09 -8.04
C VAL A 117 22.08 11.41 -7.54
N GLU A 118 22.95 11.82 -8.46
CA GLU A 118 24.38 12.10 -8.20
C GLU A 118 24.59 13.30 -7.26
N TRP A 119 23.78 14.35 -7.41
CA TRP A 119 23.91 15.57 -6.61
C TRP A 119 23.54 15.39 -5.13
N ARG A 120 23.01 14.23 -4.71
CA ARG A 120 22.64 13.98 -3.30
C ARG A 120 23.82 14.19 -2.34
N LYS A 121 25.05 13.91 -2.80
CA LYS A 121 26.28 14.07 -2.02
C LYS A 121 26.67 15.54 -1.84
N LEU A 122 26.20 16.43 -2.72
CA LEU A 122 26.51 17.86 -2.69
C LEU A 122 25.65 18.62 -1.66
N ILE A 123 24.45 18.14 -1.35
CA ILE A 123 23.55 18.78 -0.37
C ILE A 123 23.98 18.46 1.07
N ILE A 124 24.44 17.24 1.34
CA ILE A 124 24.77 16.78 2.70
C ILE A 124 26.07 17.42 3.23
N ASN A 125 26.87 18.04 2.37
CA ASN A 125 28.11 18.73 2.75
C ASN A 125 28.13 20.19 2.27
N ASN A 126 26.95 20.83 2.21
CA ASN A 126 26.85 22.23 1.80
C ASN A 126 27.29 23.15 2.94
N GLN A 127 28.52 23.67 2.85
CA GLN A 127 29.07 24.65 3.81
C GLN A 127 28.30 25.99 3.85
N GLY A 128 27.35 26.21 2.94
CA GLY A 128 26.47 27.39 2.90
C GLY A 128 25.08 27.21 3.54
N ALA A 129 24.79 26.08 4.20
CA ALA A 129 23.53 25.93 4.94
C ALA A 129 23.54 26.83 6.21
N PRO A 130 22.45 27.57 6.51
CA PRO A 130 22.38 28.38 7.73
C PRO A 130 22.52 27.47 8.96
N LYS A 131 23.31 27.92 9.95
CA LYS A 131 23.45 27.25 11.25
C LYS A 131 22.19 27.38 12.09
#